data_AF-A0A2V9BMN8-F1
#
_entry.id   AF-A0A2V9BMN8-F1
#
_cell.length_a   1.000
_cell.length_b   1.000
_cell.length_c   1.000
_cell.angle_alpha   90.00
_cell.angle_beta   90.00
_cell.angle_gamma   90.00
#
_symmetry.space_group_name_H-M   'P 1'
#
loop_
_entity.id
_entity.type
_entity.pdbx_description
1 polymer ?
#
loop_
_entity_poly.entity_id
_entity_poly.type
_entity_poly.pdbx_seq_one_letter_code
_entity_poly.pdbx_strand_id
1 'polypeptide(L)'
;TASLATDEMENQEALRIGLAAILGLVAAGGNLLGGYFVVRKEWPRRFLQYFLALGAGYMLAVSLIDIIPESVRLAGQGAFLYVLAGFFLLHLFEHTIAPHFHFGEETHEEEFSKRNARRAVLLGLAIHAFFDGVAIA
;
A
#
# COMPACT_ATOMS: atom_id res chain seq x y z
N THR A 1 -24.73 -32.60 -17.79
CA THR A 1 -24.38 -32.35 -16.37
C THR A 1 -22.95 -31.87 -16.23
N ALA A 2 -21.93 -32.53 -16.83
CA ALA A 2 -20.54 -32.06 -16.81
C ALA A 2 -20.31 -30.69 -17.50
N SER A 3 -20.95 -30.44 -18.65
CA SER A 3 -20.85 -29.16 -19.38
C SER A 3 -21.49 -27.97 -18.66
N LEU A 4 -22.46 -28.20 -17.77
CA LEU A 4 -23.07 -27.12 -16.97
C LEU A 4 -22.17 -26.76 -15.78
N ALA A 5 -21.50 -27.75 -15.19
CA ALA A 5 -20.56 -27.52 -14.10
C ALA A 5 -19.31 -26.74 -14.56
N THR A 6 -18.80 -27.02 -15.76
CA THR A 6 -17.66 -26.27 -16.32
C THR A 6 -18.02 -24.82 -16.64
N ASP A 7 -19.22 -24.59 -17.18
CA ASP A 7 -19.73 -23.26 -17.52
C ASP A 7 -19.98 -22.41 -16.25
N GLU A 8 -20.48 -23.03 -15.18
CA GLU A 8 -20.60 -22.35 -13.88
C GLU A 8 -19.24 -22.03 -13.26
N MET A 9 -18.24 -22.91 -13.35
CA MET A 9 -16.90 -22.61 -12.83
C MET A 9 -16.23 -21.47 -13.60
N GLU A 10 -16.33 -21.47 -14.94
CA GLU A 10 -15.79 -20.40 -15.78
C GLU A 10 -16.42 -19.04 -15.45
N ASN A 11 -17.74 -19.02 -15.24
CA ASN A 11 -18.46 -17.79 -14.86
C ASN A 11 -18.08 -17.31 -13.45
N GLN A 12 -17.81 -18.22 -12.50
CA GLN A 12 -17.33 -17.86 -11.15
C GLN A 12 -15.91 -17.28 -11.17
N GLU A 13 -15.01 -17.81 -11.99
CA GLU A 13 -13.66 -17.26 -12.15
C GLU A 13 -13.70 -15.89 -12.83
N ALA A 14 -14.48 -15.74 -13.89
CA ALA A 14 -14.70 -14.47 -14.57
C ALA A 14 -15.29 -13.41 -13.62
N LEU A 15 -16.24 -13.80 -12.76
CA LEU A 15 -16.85 -12.92 -11.77
C LEU A 15 -15.82 -12.47 -10.72
N ARG A 16 -15.00 -13.39 -10.18
CA ARG A 16 -13.96 -13.06 -9.19
C ARG A 16 -12.91 -12.10 -9.77
N ILE A 17 -12.41 -12.39 -10.96
CA ILE A 17 -11.44 -11.53 -11.65
C ILE A 17 -12.07 -10.16 -11.95
N GLY A 18 -13.32 -10.14 -12.41
CA GLY A 18 -14.07 -8.90 -12.64
C GLY A 18 -14.21 -8.06 -11.38
N LEU A 19 -14.54 -8.68 -10.25
CA LEU A 19 -14.65 -8.01 -8.95
C LEU A 19 -13.29 -7.47 -8.49
N ALA A 20 -12.22 -8.28 -8.55
CA ALA A 20 -10.87 -7.85 -8.19
C ALA A 20 -10.41 -6.65 -9.05
N ALA A 21 -10.70 -6.67 -10.36
CA ALA A 21 -10.39 -5.57 -11.26
C ALA A 21 -11.18 -4.29 -10.91
N ILE A 22 -12.49 -4.40 -10.60
CA ILE A 22 -13.30 -3.26 -10.17
C ILE A 22 -12.77 -2.69 -8.85
N LEU A 23 -12.48 -3.53 -7.86
CA LEU A 23 -11.95 -3.11 -6.58
C LEU A 23 -10.57 -2.43 -6.75
N GLY A 24 -9.71 -2.97 -7.60
CA GLY A 24 -8.43 -2.35 -7.96
C GLY A 24 -8.60 -0.97 -8.62
N LEU A 25 -9.59 -0.81 -9.52
CA LEU A 25 -9.92 0.48 -10.11
C LEU A 25 -10.46 1.48 -9.08
N VAL A 26 -11.28 1.02 -8.13
CA VAL A 26 -11.78 1.84 -7.03
C VAL A 26 -10.62 2.29 -6.12
N ALA A 27 -9.69 1.40 -5.80
CA ALA A 27 -8.49 1.73 -5.02
C ALA A 27 -7.59 2.74 -5.75
N ALA A 28 -7.37 2.55 -7.06
CA ALA A 28 -6.63 3.51 -7.89
C ALA A 28 -7.33 4.88 -7.93
N GLY A 29 -8.66 4.90 -8.08
CA GLY A 29 -9.47 6.11 -8.01
C GLY A 29 -9.35 6.82 -6.65
N GLY A 30 -9.40 6.05 -5.55
CA GLY A 30 -9.20 6.56 -4.20
C GLY A 30 -7.84 7.24 -4.01
N ASN A 31 -6.77 6.62 -4.51
CA ASN A 31 -5.41 7.18 -4.48
C ASN A 31 -5.31 8.50 -5.27
N LEU A 32 -5.89 8.56 -6.48
CA LEU A 32 -5.91 9.77 -7.30
C LEU A 32 -6.73 10.90 -6.67
N LEU A 33 -7.92 10.58 -6.14
CA LEU A 33 -8.79 11.54 -5.48
C LEU A 33 -8.18 12.07 -4.19
N GLY A 34 -7.59 11.20 -3.37
CA GLY A 34 -6.87 11.58 -2.16
C GLY A 34 -5.69 12.49 -2.47
N GLY A 35 -4.85 12.12 -3.44
CA GLY A 35 -3.73 12.94 -3.90
C GLY A 35 -4.18 14.31 -4.44
N TYR A 36 -5.20 14.34 -5.29
CA TYR A 36 -5.77 15.57 -5.83
C TYR A 36 -6.33 16.49 -4.74
N PHE A 37 -7.06 15.93 -3.76
CA PHE A 37 -7.65 16.69 -2.66
C PHE A 37 -6.60 17.30 -1.72
N VAL A 38 -5.51 16.56 -1.47
CA VAL A 38 -4.37 17.03 -0.68
C VAL A 38 -3.62 18.15 -1.39
N VAL A 39 -3.45 18.08 -2.72
CA VAL A 39 -2.71 19.09 -3.50
C VAL A 39 -3.54 20.36 -3.74
N ARG A 40 -4.88 20.25 -3.84
CA ARG A 40 -5.77 21.38 -4.18
C ARG A 40 -5.90 22.43 -3.09
N LYS A 41 -5.64 22.11 -1.83
CA LYS A 41 -5.91 22.99 -0.69
C LYS A 41 -4.76 22.94 0.30
N GLU A 42 -4.40 24.07 0.88
CA GLU A 42 -3.44 24.12 1.98
C GLU A 42 -4.12 23.61 3.25
N TRP A 43 -3.81 22.37 3.62
CA TRP A 43 -4.33 21.74 4.83
C TRP A 43 -3.44 22.06 6.03
N PRO A 44 -4.03 22.36 7.20
CA PRO A 44 -3.24 22.42 8.43
C PRO A 44 -2.58 21.07 8.68
N ARG A 45 -1.29 21.07 9.02
CA ARG A 45 -0.49 19.84 9.27
C ARG A 45 -1.17 18.82 10.17
N ARG A 46 -1.94 19.28 11.17
CA ARG A 46 -2.69 18.40 12.10
C ARG A 46 -3.70 17.50 11.38
N PHE A 47 -4.44 18.04 10.41
CA PHE A 47 -5.41 17.23 9.65
C PHE A 47 -4.71 16.17 8.81
N LEU A 48 -3.60 16.53 8.16
CA LEU A 48 -2.81 15.57 7.38
C LEU A 48 -2.26 14.45 8.27
N GLN A 49 -1.79 14.78 9.48
CA GLN A 49 -1.37 13.80 10.48
C GLN A 49 -2.52 12.90 10.94
N TYR A 50 -3.73 13.43 11.12
CA TYR A 50 -4.89 12.62 11.48
C TYR A 50 -5.29 11.65 10.36
N PHE A 51 -5.31 12.09 9.10
CA PHE A 51 -5.57 11.19 7.96
C PHE A 51 -4.50 10.10 7.84
N LEU A 52 -3.24 10.47 8.03
CA LEU A 52 -2.14 9.51 7.98
C LEU A 52 -2.21 8.50 9.14
N ALA A 53 -2.52 8.97 10.36
CA ALA A 53 -2.69 8.11 11.53
C ALA A 53 -3.89 7.16 11.37
N LEU A 54 -5.01 7.66 10.81
CA LEU A 54 -6.18 6.85 10.51
C LEU A 54 -5.86 5.76 9.48
N GLY A 55 -5.21 6.12 8.38
CA GLY A 55 -4.81 5.17 7.32
C GLY A 55 -3.82 4.13 7.83
N ALA A 56 -2.80 4.55 8.57
CA ALA A 56 -1.83 3.64 9.19
C ALA A 56 -2.48 2.68 10.19
N GLY A 57 -3.40 3.18 11.03
CA GLY A 57 -4.15 2.37 11.97
C GLY A 57 -5.06 1.34 11.28
N TYR A 58 -5.74 1.74 10.20
CA TYR A 58 -6.56 0.83 9.39
C TYR A 58 -5.72 -0.30 8.77
N MET A 59 -4.58 0.05 8.15
CA MET A 59 -3.66 -0.93 7.57
C MET A 59 -3.12 -1.91 8.61
N LEU A 60 -2.78 -1.41 9.80
CA LEU A 60 -2.34 -2.26 10.91
C LEU A 60 -3.46 -3.21 11.36
N ALA A 61 -4.69 -2.72 11.49
CA ALA A 61 -5.83 -3.54 11.87
C ALA A 61 -6.11 -4.65 10.84
N VAL A 62 -6.16 -4.32 9.54
CA VAL A 62 -6.35 -5.31 8.46
C VAL A 62 -5.22 -6.34 8.47
N SER A 63 -3.97 -5.89 8.63
CA SER A 63 -2.82 -6.79 8.65
C SER A 63 -2.88 -7.80 9.80
N LEU A 64 -3.26 -7.36 11.00
CA LEU A 64 -3.29 -8.21 12.19
C LEU A 64 -4.53 -9.10 12.26
N ILE A 65 -5.70 -8.59 11.86
CA ILE A 65 -6.99 -9.28 12.03
C ILE A 65 -7.29 -10.21 10.85
N ASP A 66 -6.83 -9.85 9.65
CA ASP A 66 -7.20 -10.54 8.42
C ASP A 66 -5.98 -11.22 7.77
N ILE A 67 -5.00 -10.43 7.32
CA ILE A 67 -3.89 -10.91 6.49
C ILE A 67 -3.02 -11.94 7.22
N ILE A 68 -2.57 -11.67 8.44
CA ILE A 68 -1.69 -12.59 9.18
C ILE A 68 -2.43 -13.89 9.54
N PRO A 69 -3.65 -13.87 10.13
CA PRO A 69 -4.40 -15.09 10.42
C PRO A 69 -4.72 -15.92 9.18
N GLU A 70 -5.10 -15.29 8.06
CA GLU A 70 -5.33 -15.96 6.77
C GLU A 70 -4.04 -16.61 6.25
N SER A 71 -2.92 -15.88 6.29
CA SER A 71 -1.62 -16.39 5.85
C SER A 71 -1.19 -17.62 6.66
N VAL A 72 -1.39 -17.61 7.98
CA VAL A 72 -1.10 -18.76 8.85
C VAL A 72 -2.03 -19.93 8.54
N ARG A 73 -3.29 -19.68 8.20
CA ARG A 73 -4.22 -20.75 7.76
C ARG A 73 -3.79 -21.38 6.44
N LEU A 74 -3.27 -20.60 5.49
CA LEU A 74 -2.87 -21.09 4.16
C LEU A 74 -1.48 -21.75 4.15
N ALA A 75 -0.49 -21.17 4.84
CA ALA A 75 0.91 -21.60 4.81
C ALA A 75 1.41 -22.22 6.13
N GLY A 76 0.55 -22.33 7.15
CA GLY A 76 0.92 -22.83 8.47
C GLY A 76 1.84 -21.88 9.23
N GLN A 77 2.64 -22.42 10.16
CA GLN A 77 3.59 -21.63 10.97
C GLN A 77 4.67 -20.94 10.13
N GLY A 78 4.94 -21.42 8.91
CA GLY A 78 5.88 -20.78 7.98
C GLY A 78 5.47 -19.35 7.58
N ALA A 79 4.18 -19.00 7.69
CA ALA A 79 3.68 -17.65 7.45
C ALA A 79 4.40 -16.58 8.29
N PHE A 80 4.76 -16.88 9.53
CA PHE A 80 5.46 -15.93 10.40
C PHE A 80 6.86 -15.58 9.91
N LEU A 81 7.53 -16.49 9.20
CA LEU A 81 8.83 -16.18 8.58
C LEU A 81 8.67 -15.16 7.45
N TYR A 82 7.60 -15.25 6.66
CA TYR A 82 7.30 -14.25 5.62
C TYR A 82 6.95 -12.88 6.23
N VAL A 83 6.18 -12.86 7.32
CA VAL A 83 5.89 -11.63 8.07
C VAL A 83 7.19 -11.01 8.60
N LEU A 84 8.08 -11.82 9.18
CA LEU A 84 9.38 -11.36 9.69
C LEU A 84 10.28 -10.85 8.56
N ALA A 85 10.31 -11.54 7.41
CA ALA A 85 11.04 -11.09 6.23
C ALA A 85 10.51 -9.75 5.70
N GLY A 86 9.18 -9.58 5.66
CA GLY A 86 8.53 -8.31 5.31
C GLY A 86 8.88 -7.19 6.30
N PHE A 87 8.88 -7.48 7.61
CA PHE A 87 9.32 -6.54 8.63
C PHE A 87 10.78 -6.11 8.43
N PHE A 88 11.70 -7.04 8.19
CA PHE A 88 13.10 -6.70 7.93
C PHE A 88 13.28 -5.89 6.64
N LEU A 89 12.50 -6.18 5.60
CA LEU A 89 12.52 -5.40 4.37
C LEU A 89 12.08 -3.95 4.64
N LEU A 90 10.95 -3.76 5.33
CA LEU A 90 10.47 -2.43 5.72
C LEU A 90 11.47 -1.71 6.63
N HIS A 91 12.03 -2.41 7.62
CA HIS A 91 13.02 -1.85 8.53
C HIS A 91 14.31 -1.46 7.80
N LEU A 92 14.75 -2.25 6.82
CA LEU A 92 15.88 -1.91 5.97
C LEU A 92 15.59 -0.63 5.17
N PHE A 93 14.41 -0.50 4.59
CA PHE A 93 14.00 0.71 3.88
C PHE A 93 13.94 1.93 4.81
N GLU A 94 13.33 1.78 5.98
CA GLU A 94 13.25 2.82 7.00
C GLU A 94 14.66 3.24 7.44
N HIS A 95 15.52 2.31 7.85
CA HIS A 95 16.81 2.64 8.43
C HIS A 95 17.91 2.93 7.41
N THR A 96 17.81 2.44 6.18
CA THR A 96 18.83 2.71 5.13
C THR A 96 18.46 3.92 4.29
N ILE A 97 17.17 4.05 3.93
CA ILE A 97 16.72 5.12 3.03
C ILE A 97 16.24 6.34 3.81
N ALA A 98 15.48 6.20 4.91
CA ALA A 98 14.93 7.37 5.60
C ALA A 98 15.97 8.28 6.30
N PRO A 99 17.02 7.79 6.98
CA PRO A 99 18.00 8.68 7.61
C PRO A 99 18.93 9.37 6.60
N HIS A 100 19.11 8.85 5.38
CA HIS A 100 19.77 9.58 4.31
C HIS A 100 18.91 10.75 3.75
N PHE A 101 17.65 10.88 4.21
CA PHE A 101 16.77 12.03 4.01
C PHE A 101 16.56 12.83 5.31
N HIS A 102 17.54 12.87 6.22
CA HIS A 102 17.61 13.96 7.20
C HIS A 102 17.83 15.29 6.44
N PHE A 103 16.72 15.88 5.99
CA PHE A 103 16.59 17.30 5.70
C PHE A 103 16.85 18.04 7.02
N GLY A 104 18.13 18.29 7.30
CA GLY A 104 18.53 19.13 8.40
C GLY A 104 17.85 20.49 8.30
N GLU A 105 17.64 21.10 9.45
CA GLU A 105 17.50 22.55 9.64
C GLU A 105 18.66 23.39 9.06
N GLU A 106 19.52 22.80 8.20
CA GLU A 106 20.64 23.43 7.54
C GLU A 106 20.19 23.92 6.16
N THR A 107 19.84 25.19 6.14
CA THR A 107 19.57 26.03 4.97
C THR A 107 20.71 25.96 3.94
N HIS A 108 20.54 25.17 2.86
CA HIS A 108 21.33 25.35 1.64
C HIS A 108 20.39 25.40 0.43
N GLU A 109 20.32 26.57 -0.19
CA GLU A 109 19.35 26.95 -1.23
C GLU A 109 19.65 26.43 -2.64
N GLU A 110 20.71 25.64 -2.87
CA GLU A 110 21.17 25.39 -4.24
C GLU A 110 20.80 23.98 -4.76
N GLU A 111 19.62 23.94 -5.41
CA GLU A 111 19.15 23.04 -6.51
C GLU A 111 19.24 21.49 -6.40
N PHE A 112 20.09 20.91 -5.58
CA PHE A 112 20.35 19.46 -5.52
C PHE A 112 19.58 18.76 -4.39
N SER A 113 18.24 18.78 -4.39
CA SER A 113 17.50 17.81 -3.52
C SER A 113 16.01 17.61 -3.87
N LYS A 114 15.30 18.65 -4.35
CA LYS A 114 13.84 18.56 -4.58
C LYS A 114 13.43 17.47 -5.57
N ARG A 115 14.24 17.22 -6.61
CA ARG A 115 13.92 16.24 -7.65
C ARG A 115 14.10 14.79 -7.20
N ASN A 116 15.11 14.51 -6.39
CA ASN A 116 15.34 13.16 -5.85
C ASN A 116 14.34 12.85 -4.73
N ALA A 117 14.02 13.82 -3.88
CA ALA A 117 12.97 13.70 -2.88
C ALA A 117 11.59 13.40 -3.52
N ARG A 118 11.21 14.15 -4.56
CA ARG A 118 9.97 13.88 -5.30
C ARG A 118 9.96 12.49 -5.92
N ARG A 119 11.08 12.03 -6.50
CA ARG A 119 11.20 10.68 -7.07
C ARG A 119 11.05 9.60 -5.99
N ALA A 120 11.66 9.78 -4.82
CA ALA A 120 11.55 8.85 -3.71
C ALA A 120 10.11 8.75 -3.19
N VAL A 121 9.42 9.88 -3.04
CA VAL A 121 8.00 9.91 -2.64
C VAL A 121 7.12 9.21 -3.69
N LEU A 122 7.33 9.49 -4.97
CA LEU A 122 6.58 8.82 -6.05
C LEU A 122 6.85 7.32 -6.11
N LEU A 123 8.11 6.90 -5.93
CA LEU A 123 8.49 5.49 -5.89
C LEU A 123 7.86 4.80 -4.68
N GLY A 124 7.92 5.41 -3.49
CA GLY A 124 7.29 4.88 -2.29
C GLY A 124 5.78 4.74 -2.45
N LEU A 125 5.11 5.74 -3.02
CA LEU A 125 3.67 5.69 -3.31
C LEU A 125 3.33 4.63 -4.36
N ALA A 126 4.18 4.45 -5.38
CA ALA A 126 3.98 3.40 -6.39
C ALA A 126 4.11 1.99 -5.78
N ILE A 127 5.11 1.77 -4.94
CA ILE A 127 5.29 0.51 -4.21
C ILE A 127 4.09 0.28 -3.28
N HIS A 128 3.64 1.30 -2.57
CA HIS A 128 2.47 1.23 -1.69
C HIS A 128 1.21 0.81 -2.46
N ALA A 129 0.86 1.52 -3.54
CA ALA A 129 -0.32 1.21 -4.35
C ALA A 129 -0.24 -0.17 -5.04
N PHE A 130 0.97 -0.66 -5.34
CA PHE A 130 1.17 -2.01 -5.87
C PHE A 130 0.78 -3.07 -4.84
N PHE A 131 1.23 -2.95 -3.60
CA PHE A 131 0.89 -3.90 -2.54
C PHE A 131 -0.60 -3.85 -2.16
N ASP A 132 -1.24 -2.68 -2.21
CA ASP A 132 -2.70 -2.57 -2.07
C ASP A 132 -3.42 -3.39 -3.14
N GLY A 133 -2.96 -3.33 -4.39
CA GLY A 133 -3.50 -4.14 -5.48
C GLY A 133 -3.30 -5.64 -5.27
N VAL A 134 -2.13 -6.06 -4.80
CA VAL A 134 -1.84 -7.46 -4.46
C VAL A 134 -2.72 -7.97 -3.32
N ALA A 135 -3.08 -7.12 -2.36
CA ALA A 135 -3.97 -7.49 -1.27
C ALA A 135 -5.45 -7.61 -1.69
N ILE A 136 -5.85 -6.90 -2.75
CA ILE A 136 -7.22 -6.94 -3.29
C ILE A 136 -7.45 -8.17 -4.19
N ALA A 137 -6.40 -8.63 -4.89
CA ALA A 137 -6.45 -9.72 -5.86
C ALA A 137 -6.36 -11.11 -5.20
#